data_AF-A0A938AN11-F1
#
_entry.id   AF-A0A938AN11-F1
#
_cell.length_a   1.000
_cell.length_b   1.000
_cell.length_c   1.000
_cell.angle_alpha   90.00
_cell.angle_beta   90.00
_cell.angle_gamma   90.00
#
_symmetry.space_group_name_H-M   'P 1'
#
loop_
_entity.id
_entity.type
_entity.pdbx_description
1 polymer ?
#
loop_
_entity_poly.entity_id
_entity_poly.type
_entity_poly.pdbx_seq_one_letter_code
_entity_poly.pdbx_strand_id
1 'polypeptide(L)'
;MSRYIATRAIRGANAVVHEAELMLERALDEKGPEAPVSFPNTAYYLPMILGMTGAEVNTLAGLKPALERARALLHPIPSDRRWTPYLGETLDSGMATLIAEEVIMALRFVYDLQPEPLPGFHLAGGTAYPSKNGSNGSGHLNGPIDDIQLRSWGIQLVDGRMPGFAAIVGCAKSNAVAVKIVRELQRRSILTFLCGNVNGRSIIHQLQEEGVELGFDTFTVPFGTDTISAIYPLGFAVRSALTFGGMKGGQARDILLYNKNRVFAFVLALGEVDDLKYATAAGAINFGFPVIADTVIPEILPTGVTTYEHVVSMPFNEIEGKDDLERAEKLVQKCIEIRGVKVKVSEIPIPVPYGSAFEGEVVRKNDMRVEFGGKKSRAFEYLSMGDLDKVEDGKIEIVGPTFDGLEPQGAMDLGILVQVAGRKMEKDFEPVLERQIHYFINGASGIQHIGQRDIAWIRISTAATEKGFNLKHFGEILHARYHADFGSIVDKVQVTIVTDPKLHAEWLERARQAYEDRNVRIGSMTDESVDTFYSCTLCQSFAPNHVCIISPERLGLCGAYNWLDCKASNQINPTGPNQPIRKGSSTDTTKGYFAGVNEFANQASHQMVAEVTMYSIMENPMTACGCFECIAMVIP
;
A
#
# COMPACT_ATOMS: atom_id res chain seq x y z
N MET A 1 -0.74 -30.59 15.76
CA MET A 1 0.38 -30.25 14.86
C MET A 1 0.55 -31.39 13.87
N SER A 2 0.53 -31.13 12.57
CA SER A 2 0.50 -32.18 11.56
C SER A 2 1.88 -32.72 11.19
N ARG A 3 2.11 -34.03 11.38
CA ARG A 3 3.37 -34.69 10.99
C ARG A 3 3.56 -34.62 9.48
N TYR A 4 2.46 -34.74 8.73
CA TYR A 4 2.46 -34.66 7.29
C TYR A 4 3.02 -33.32 6.79
N ILE A 5 2.57 -32.20 7.38
CA ILE A 5 3.06 -30.86 7.02
C ILE A 5 4.55 -30.75 7.32
N ALA A 6 4.98 -31.14 8.53
CA ALA A 6 6.38 -31.07 8.93
C ALA A 6 7.28 -31.90 8.01
N THR A 7 6.90 -33.14 7.70
CA THR A 7 7.62 -34.01 6.77
C THR A 7 7.77 -33.37 5.39
N ARG A 8 6.69 -32.82 4.84
CA ARG A 8 6.69 -32.20 3.51
C ARG A 8 7.54 -30.93 3.47
N ALA A 9 7.38 -30.05 4.47
CA ALA A 9 8.14 -28.81 4.59
C ALA A 9 9.65 -29.07 4.76
N ILE A 10 10.03 -29.99 5.64
CA ILE A 10 11.44 -30.35 5.86
C ILE A 10 12.05 -30.99 4.60
N ARG A 11 11.29 -31.85 3.91
CA ARG A 11 11.76 -32.44 2.65
C ARG A 11 11.95 -31.40 1.55
N GLY A 12 10.99 -30.48 1.40
CA GLY A 12 11.11 -29.35 0.46
C GLY A 12 12.30 -28.45 0.80
N ALA A 13 12.50 -28.13 2.08
CA ALA A 13 13.63 -27.32 2.54
C ALA A 13 14.99 -27.96 2.20
N ASN A 14 15.14 -29.27 2.42
CA ASN A 14 16.36 -29.98 2.05
C ASN A 14 16.60 -29.94 0.53
N ALA A 15 15.54 -30.11 -0.27
CA ALA A 15 15.65 -30.09 -1.72
C ALA A 15 16.08 -28.71 -2.26
N VAL A 16 15.43 -27.64 -1.81
CA VAL A 16 15.70 -26.28 -2.31
C VAL A 16 17.05 -25.74 -1.83
N VAL A 17 17.47 -26.05 -0.60
CA VAL A 17 18.83 -25.70 -0.13
C VAL A 17 19.89 -26.41 -0.97
N HIS A 18 19.69 -27.69 -1.27
CA HIS A 18 20.60 -28.44 -2.12
C HIS A 18 20.65 -27.88 -3.56
N GLU A 19 19.49 -27.53 -4.13
CA GLU A 19 19.42 -26.87 -5.44
C GLU A 19 20.19 -25.53 -5.45
N ALA A 20 19.99 -24.70 -4.42
CA ALA A 20 20.69 -23.42 -4.30
C ALA A 20 22.21 -23.59 -4.21
N GLU A 21 22.71 -24.62 -3.53
CA GLU A 21 24.14 -24.94 -3.45
C GLU A 21 24.71 -25.32 -4.81
N LEU A 22 24.05 -26.24 -5.53
CA LEU A 22 24.48 -26.65 -6.88
C LEU A 22 24.47 -25.47 -7.85
N MET A 23 23.46 -24.61 -7.77
CA MET A 23 23.38 -23.40 -8.57
C MET A 23 24.50 -22.41 -8.23
N LEU A 24 24.82 -22.23 -6.94
CA LEU A 24 25.89 -21.34 -6.51
C LEU A 24 27.26 -21.86 -6.95
N GLU A 25 27.53 -23.16 -6.78
CA GLU A 25 28.77 -23.80 -7.24
C GLU A 25 28.98 -23.56 -8.74
N ARG A 26 27.94 -23.84 -9.54
CA ARG A 26 27.97 -23.59 -10.98
C ARG A 26 28.20 -22.11 -11.31
N ALA A 27 27.54 -21.20 -10.61
CA ALA A 27 27.70 -19.76 -10.84
C ALA A 27 29.11 -19.27 -10.48
N LEU A 28 29.69 -19.79 -9.41
CA LEU A 28 31.06 -19.49 -9.01
C LEU A 28 32.07 -19.96 -10.06
N ASP A 29 31.86 -21.15 -10.64
CA ASP A 29 32.70 -21.69 -11.70
C ASP A 29 32.56 -20.91 -13.01
N GLU A 30 31.33 -20.53 -13.39
CA GLU A 30 31.05 -19.87 -14.68
C GLU A 30 31.33 -18.35 -14.67
N LYS A 31 31.04 -17.66 -13.56
CA LYS A 31 31.07 -16.19 -13.47
C LYS A 31 32.18 -15.66 -12.56
N GLY A 32 32.77 -16.52 -11.73
CA GLY A 32 33.81 -16.17 -10.77
C GLY A 32 33.26 -15.59 -9.45
N PRO A 33 34.04 -15.67 -8.36
CA PRO A 33 33.61 -15.28 -7.02
C PRO A 33 33.24 -13.79 -6.85
N GLU A 34 33.87 -12.92 -7.64
CA GLU A 34 33.70 -11.46 -7.57
C GLU A 34 32.54 -10.93 -8.43
N ALA A 35 31.80 -11.81 -9.12
CA ALA A 35 30.67 -11.37 -9.91
C ALA A 35 29.62 -10.68 -9.01
N PRO A 36 29.13 -9.49 -9.40
CA PRO A 36 28.24 -8.69 -8.56
C PRO A 36 26.87 -9.36 -8.41
N VAL A 37 26.31 -9.24 -7.20
CA VAL A 37 24.99 -9.72 -6.84
C VAL A 37 24.22 -8.56 -6.22
N SER A 38 23.07 -8.21 -6.80
CA SER A 38 22.18 -7.20 -6.23
C SER A 38 20.76 -7.37 -6.73
N PHE A 39 19.80 -6.99 -5.89
CA PHE A 39 18.46 -6.67 -6.35
C PHE A 39 18.40 -5.19 -6.78
N PRO A 40 17.55 -4.85 -7.75
CA PRO A 40 17.48 -3.50 -8.27
C PRO A 40 16.80 -2.53 -7.29
N ASN A 41 17.30 -1.30 -7.27
CA ASN A 41 16.73 -0.16 -6.55
C ASN A 41 16.44 -0.45 -5.06
N THR A 42 17.31 -1.20 -4.40
CA THR A 42 17.26 -1.42 -2.95
C THR A 42 18.56 -1.06 -2.26
N ALA A 43 18.45 -0.43 -1.10
CA ALA A 43 19.56 -0.17 -0.18
C ALA A 43 19.79 -1.32 0.80
N TYR A 44 18.97 -2.38 0.74
CA TYR A 44 18.97 -3.49 1.70
C TYR A 44 19.58 -4.78 1.14
N TYR A 45 20.47 -4.68 0.15
CA TYR A 45 21.19 -5.81 -0.46
C TYR A 45 20.23 -6.94 -0.89
N LEU A 46 20.34 -8.11 -0.23
CA LEU A 46 19.39 -9.20 -0.27
C LEU A 46 18.58 -9.17 1.04
N PRO A 47 17.33 -8.66 1.03
CA PRO A 47 16.65 -8.28 2.24
C PRO A 47 16.42 -9.38 3.27
N MET A 48 16.06 -10.59 2.84
CA MET A 48 15.83 -11.71 3.77
C MET A 48 17.12 -12.11 4.47
N ILE A 49 18.22 -12.25 3.72
CA ILE A 49 19.55 -12.56 4.25
C ILE A 49 20.02 -11.44 5.17
N LEU A 50 19.94 -10.17 4.75
CA LEU A 50 20.32 -9.03 5.57
C LEU A 50 19.52 -8.98 6.87
N GLY A 51 18.20 -9.11 6.80
CA GLY A 51 17.33 -9.07 7.97
C GLY A 51 17.62 -10.20 8.95
N MET A 52 17.79 -11.43 8.45
CA MET A 52 17.93 -12.61 9.32
C MET A 52 19.36 -12.83 9.81
N THR A 53 20.37 -12.38 9.07
CA THR A 53 21.80 -12.68 9.38
C THR A 53 22.65 -11.44 9.62
N GLY A 54 22.23 -10.28 9.12
CA GLY A 54 23.04 -9.04 9.13
C GLY A 54 24.09 -8.99 8.02
N ALA A 55 24.16 -9.99 7.13
CA ALA A 55 25.14 -10.04 6.07
C ALA A 55 24.75 -9.12 4.89
N GLU A 56 25.69 -8.25 4.50
CA GLU A 56 25.59 -7.38 3.34
C GLU A 56 26.21 -8.08 2.11
N VAL A 57 25.37 -8.81 1.37
CA VAL A 57 25.84 -9.61 0.21
C VAL A 57 25.86 -8.77 -1.05
N ASN A 58 27.04 -8.67 -1.68
CA ASN A 58 27.27 -7.91 -2.92
C ASN A 58 27.93 -8.71 -4.04
N THR A 59 28.40 -9.93 -3.75
CA THR A 59 29.13 -10.79 -4.70
C THR A 59 28.69 -12.24 -4.57
N LEU A 60 28.96 -13.05 -5.60
CA LEU A 60 28.68 -14.49 -5.57
C LEU A 60 29.37 -15.19 -4.39
N ALA A 61 30.62 -14.84 -4.08
CA ALA A 61 31.31 -15.40 -2.92
C ALA A 61 30.59 -15.11 -1.60
N GLY A 62 29.97 -13.92 -1.50
CA GLY A 62 29.19 -13.50 -0.33
C GLY A 62 27.92 -14.33 -0.07
N LEU A 63 27.46 -15.13 -1.04
CA LEU A 63 26.29 -16.01 -0.86
C LEU A 63 26.64 -17.31 -0.08
N LYS A 64 27.91 -17.72 -0.04
CA LYS A 64 28.31 -18.98 0.63
C LYS A 64 27.96 -19.00 2.12
N PRO A 65 28.28 -17.97 2.93
CA PRO A 65 27.94 -17.98 4.35
C PRO A 65 26.43 -18.00 4.60
N ALA A 66 25.64 -17.42 3.70
CA ALA A 66 24.18 -17.47 3.80
C ALA A 66 23.65 -18.90 3.59
N LEU A 67 24.16 -19.64 2.61
CA LEU A 67 23.80 -21.05 2.41
C LEU A 67 24.30 -21.96 3.53
N GLU A 68 25.50 -21.73 4.08
CA GLU A 68 25.99 -22.45 5.25
C GLU A 68 25.05 -22.26 6.45
N ARG A 69 24.53 -21.03 6.63
CA ARG A 69 23.52 -20.75 7.66
C ARG A 69 22.20 -21.46 7.37
N ALA A 70 21.73 -21.49 6.13
CA ALA A 70 20.53 -22.23 5.74
C ALA A 70 20.69 -23.74 6.03
N ARG A 71 21.83 -24.32 5.66
CA ARG A 71 22.17 -25.72 5.95
C ARG A 71 22.17 -26.04 7.44
N ALA A 72 22.67 -25.12 8.28
CA ALA A 72 22.67 -25.29 9.73
C ALA A 72 21.27 -25.28 10.37
N LEU A 73 20.25 -24.77 9.66
CA LEU A 73 18.85 -24.75 10.09
C LEU A 73 18.04 -25.95 9.59
N LEU A 74 18.63 -26.81 8.75
CA LEU A 74 17.96 -28.02 8.27
C LEU A 74 17.90 -29.09 9.36
N HIS A 75 16.72 -29.70 9.49
CA HIS A 75 16.47 -30.78 10.43
C HIS A 75 16.12 -32.08 9.69
N PRO A 76 16.30 -33.25 10.33
CA PRO A 76 15.85 -34.51 9.78
C PRO A 76 14.32 -34.58 9.74
N ILE A 77 13.77 -35.35 8.79
CA ILE A 77 12.32 -35.60 8.71
C ILE A 77 11.85 -36.29 10.00
N PRO A 78 10.67 -35.92 10.57
CA PRO A 78 10.13 -36.55 11.77
C PRO A 78 10.00 -38.07 11.62
N SER A 79 10.40 -38.80 12.65
CA SER A 79 10.35 -40.26 12.64
C SER A 79 8.92 -40.80 12.56
N ASP A 80 8.76 -41.99 11.97
CA ASP A 80 7.45 -42.66 11.88
C ASP A 80 6.91 -43.11 13.24
N ARG A 81 7.77 -43.25 14.24
CA ARG A 81 7.44 -43.75 15.59
C ARG A 81 8.17 -42.95 16.67
N ARG A 82 7.46 -42.62 17.76
CA ARG A 82 7.98 -41.89 18.95
C ARG A 82 8.65 -40.54 18.60
N TRP A 83 7.94 -39.69 17.87
CA TRP A 83 8.42 -38.37 17.48
C TRP A 83 8.25 -37.33 18.60
N THR A 84 9.16 -36.36 18.64
CA THR A 84 9.09 -35.16 19.47
C THR A 84 8.24 -34.07 18.80
N PRO A 85 7.82 -33.00 19.52
CA PRO A 85 7.21 -31.84 18.89
C PRO A 85 8.16 -31.20 17.87
N TYR A 86 7.72 -31.10 16.61
CA TYR A 86 8.57 -30.70 15.47
C TYR A 86 8.26 -29.30 14.93
N LEU A 87 7.53 -28.44 15.67
CA LEU A 87 7.23 -27.08 15.17
C LEU A 87 8.49 -26.28 14.96
N GLY A 88 9.37 -26.23 15.97
CA GLY A 88 10.63 -25.49 15.90
C GLY A 88 11.47 -25.97 14.71
N GLU A 89 11.63 -27.27 14.56
CA GLU A 89 12.37 -27.90 13.46
C GLU A 89 11.76 -27.56 12.08
N THR A 90 10.43 -27.56 11.98
CA THR A 90 9.70 -27.20 10.75
C THR A 90 9.90 -25.72 10.42
N LEU A 91 9.85 -24.86 11.43
CA LEU A 91 10.03 -23.41 11.30
C LEU A 91 11.48 -23.04 10.96
N ASP A 92 12.47 -23.69 11.56
CA ASP A 92 13.88 -23.53 11.21
C ASP A 92 14.12 -23.95 9.75
N SER A 93 13.56 -25.09 9.34
CA SER A 93 13.64 -25.56 7.94
C SER A 93 12.90 -24.61 6.98
N GLY A 94 11.80 -24.00 7.42
CA GLY A 94 11.13 -22.92 6.70
C GLY A 94 12.04 -21.70 6.52
N MET A 95 12.77 -21.29 7.56
CA MET A 95 13.73 -20.19 7.46
C MET A 95 14.92 -20.53 6.53
N ALA A 96 15.41 -21.77 6.58
CA ALA A 96 16.41 -22.28 5.65
C ALA A 96 15.94 -22.17 4.19
N THR A 97 14.67 -22.51 3.95
CA THR A 97 14.02 -22.40 2.63
C THR A 97 14.05 -20.97 2.14
N LEU A 98 13.62 -20.00 2.95
CA LEU A 98 13.58 -18.60 2.51
C LEU A 98 14.98 -18.05 2.17
N ILE A 99 16.00 -18.42 2.95
CA ILE A 99 17.39 -18.03 2.64
C ILE A 99 17.81 -18.64 1.30
N ALA A 100 17.55 -19.92 1.07
CA ALA A 100 17.88 -20.58 -0.19
C ALA A 100 17.11 -20.01 -1.39
N GLU A 101 15.84 -19.69 -1.24
CA GLU A 101 15.02 -19.06 -2.28
C GLU A 101 15.56 -17.68 -2.67
N GLU A 102 16.00 -16.86 -1.70
CA GLU A 102 16.59 -15.55 -1.99
C GLU A 102 17.94 -15.70 -2.70
N VAL A 103 18.75 -16.69 -2.32
CA VAL A 103 19.99 -17.05 -3.04
C VAL A 103 19.68 -17.44 -4.48
N ILE A 104 18.69 -18.32 -4.71
CA ILE A 104 18.30 -18.74 -6.07
C ILE A 104 17.83 -17.54 -6.90
N MET A 105 17.02 -16.64 -6.33
CA MET A 105 16.59 -15.43 -7.03
C MET A 105 17.75 -14.50 -7.35
N ALA A 106 18.67 -14.30 -6.42
CA ALA A 106 19.90 -13.52 -6.64
C ALA A 106 20.75 -14.11 -7.77
N LEU A 107 20.91 -15.43 -7.81
CA LEU A 107 21.60 -16.13 -8.91
C LEU A 107 20.86 -15.95 -10.24
N ARG A 108 19.52 -16.04 -10.25
CA ARG A 108 18.72 -15.80 -11.46
C ARG A 108 18.89 -14.38 -12.00
N PHE A 109 19.07 -13.37 -11.14
CA PHE A 109 19.46 -12.03 -11.57
C PHE A 109 20.84 -11.98 -12.23
N VAL A 110 21.84 -12.69 -11.69
CA VAL A 110 23.18 -12.80 -12.30
C VAL A 110 23.13 -13.42 -13.71
N TYR A 111 22.15 -14.28 -13.96
CA TYR A 111 21.91 -14.90 -15.27
C TYR A 111 20.89 -14.16 -16.15
N ASP A 112 20.47 -12.93 -15.78
CA ASP A 112 19.46 -12.15 -16.50
C ASP A 112 18.11 -12.91 -16.69
N LEU A 113 17.77 -13.83 -15.76
CA LEU A 113 16.51 -14.59 -15.74
C LEU A 113 15.41 -13.90 -14.92
N GLN A 114 15.76 -12.82 -14.21
CA GLN A 114 14.85 -12.01 -13.41
C GLN A 114 15.01 -10.52 -13.77
N PRO A 115 13.91 -9.74 -13.79
CA PRO A 115 12.52 -10.15 -13.61
C PRO A 115 12.06 -11.15 -14.67
N GLU A 116 11.19 -12.08 -14.26
CA GLU A 116 10.78 -13.19 -15.13
C GLU A 116 10.15 -12.68 -16.44
N PRO A 117 10.65 -13.07 -17.62
CA PRO A 117 10.06 -12.68 -18.89
C PRO A 117 8.67 -13.31 -19.06
N LEU A 118 7.68 -12.49 -19.43
CA LEU A 118 6.34 -12.95 -19.79
C LEU A 118 5.88 -12.22 -21.06
N PRO A 119 6.02 -12.84 -22.25
CA PRO A 119 5.67 -12.21 -23.52
C PRO A 119 4.21 -11.75 -23.57
N GLY A 120 3.97 -10.54 -24.10
CA GLY A 120 2.62 -9.97 -24.21
C GLY A 120 2.04 -9.44 -22.89
N PHE A 121 2.82 -9.43 -21.81
CA PHE A 121 2.42 -8.86 -20.53
C PHE A 121 2.79 -7.37 -20.43
N HIS A 122 1.88 -6.58 -19.86
CA HIS A 122 2.07 -5.15 -19.63
C HIS A 122 1.72 -4.82 -18.17
N LEU A 123 2.70 -4.29 -17.44
CA LEU A 123 2.52 -3.85 -16.05
C LEU A 123 1.88 -2.46 -15.99
N ALA A 124 0.85 -2.32 -15.15
CA ALA A 124 0.24 -1.05 -14.78
C ALA A 124 0.95 -0.45 -13.57
N GLY A 125 2.07 0.21 -13.85
CA GLY A 125 3.04 0.59 -12.84
C GLY A 125 3.83 -0.62 -12.34
N GLY A 126 5.09 -0.40 -11.98
CA GLY A 126 6.00 -1.46 -11.56
C GLY A 126 7.39 -0.93 -11.31
N THR A 127 8.27 -1.78 -10.78
CA THR A 127 9.66 -1.41 -10.56
C THR A 127 10.30 -1.03 -11.91
N ALA A 128 10.86 0.18 -11.99
CA ALA A 128 11.61 0.61 -13.18
C ALA A 128 12.97 -0.10 -13.18
N TYR A 129 13.07 -1.19 -13.94
CA TYR A 129 14.34 -1.87 -14.16
C TYR A 129 15.13 -1.11 -15.22
N PRO A 130 16.43 -0.84 -15.01
CA PRO A 130 17.30 -0.42 -16.09
C PRO A 130 17.45 -1.60 -17.06
N SER A 131 16.49 -1.77 -17.98
CA SER A 131 16.64 -2.77 -19.02
C SER A 131 17.72 -2.29 -19.98
N LYS A 132 18.61 -3.19 -20.40
CA LYS A 132 19.57 -2.93 -21.49
C LYS A 132 18.86 -2.48 -22.80
N ASN A 133 17.53 -2.61 -22.88
CA ASN A 133 16.70 -2.33 -24.06
C ASN A 133 15.65 -1.22 -23.88
N GLY A 134 15.65 -0.45 -22.78
CA GLY A 134 14.80 0.74 -22.61
C GLY A 134 13.27 0.53 -22.58
N SER A 135 12.75 -0.68 -22.38
CA SER A 135 11.29 -0.90 -22.28
C SER A 135 10.78 -0.76 -20.85
N ASN A 136 9.94 0.24 -20.59
CA ASN A 136 9.20 0.44 -19.35
C ASN A 136 8.11 -0.64 -19.18
N GLY A 137 8.39 -1.76 -18.50
CA GLY A 137 7.34 -2.66 -17.99
C GLY A 137 6.62 -3.53 -19.03
N SER A 138 7.14 -3.66 -20.26
CA SER A 138 6.55 -4.56 -21.27
C SER A 138 7.35 -5.85 -21.41
N GLY A 139 6.66 -6.98 -21.28
CA GLY A 139 7.21 -8.32 -21.53
C GLY A 139 7.87 -9.00 -20.33
N HIS A 140 7.72 -8.48 -19.11
CA HIS A 140 8.26 -9.08 -17.90
C HIS A 140 7.31 -8.92 -16.70
N LEU A 141 7.43 -9.82 -15.72
CA LEU A 141 6.79 -9.71 -14.41
C LEU A 141 7.50 -8.68 -13.52
N ASN A 142 6.91 -8.36 -12.37
CA ASN A 142 7.41 -7.25 -11.58
C ASN A 142 8.75 -7.55 -10.93
N GLY A 143 9.08 -8.79 -10.53
CA GLY A 143 10.27 -9.05 -9.70
C GLY A 143 10.21 -8.31 -8.34
N PRO A 144 11.33 -8.14 -7.61
CA PRO A 144 11.34 -7.48 -6.31
C PRO A 144 10.82 -6.03 -6.41
N ILE A 145 9.95 -5.65 -5.46
CA ILE A 145 9.49 -4.26 -5.31
C ILE A 145 10.70 -3.38 -4.94
N ASP A 146 10.84 -2.19 -5.52
CA ASP A 146 11.90 -1.25 -5.13
C ASP A 146 11.61 -0.52 -3.81
N ASP A 147 12.65 0.09 -3.22
CA ASP A 147 12.51 0.77 -1.94
C ASP A 147 11.70 2.08 -2.04
N ILE A 148 11.55 2.66 -3.24
CA ILE A 148 10.77 3.89 -3.46
C ILE A 148 9.28 3.57 -3.29
N GLN A 149 8.82 2.52 -3.97
CA GLN A 149 7.45 2.05 -3.88
C GLN A 149 7.13 1.52 -2.50
N LEU A 150 8.06 0.79 -1.86
CA LEU A 150 7.93 0.38 -0.46
C LEU A 150 7.61 1.59 0.43
N ARG A 151 8.37 2.68 0.31
CA ARG A 151 8.15 3.93 1.08
C ARG A 151 6.81 4.59 0.80
N SER A 152 6.37 4.59 -0.47
CA SER A 152 5.07 5.12 -0.88
C SER A 152 3.91 4.37 -0.19
N TRP A 153 3.90 3.04 -0.25
CA TRP A 153 2.86 2.22 0.40
C TRP A 153 2.98 2.15 1.92
N GLY A 154 4.19 2.33 2.46
CA GLY A 154 4.42 2.34 3.90
C GLY A 154 3.51 3.29 4.66
N ILE A 155 3.24 4.47 4.09
CA ILE A 155 2.33 5.47 4.69
C ILE A 155 0.90 4.92 4.79
N GLN A 156 0.44 4.23 3.74
CA GLN A 156 -0.92 3.69 3.68
C GLN A 156 -1.09 2.45 4.59
N LEU A 157 -0.04 1.63 4.72
CA LEU A 157 -0.02 0.52 5.67
C LEU A 157 -0.11 1.01 7.12
N VAL A 158 0.43 2.19 7.38
CA VAL A 158 0.55 2.82 8.70
C VAL A 158 -0.73 3.54 9.12
N ASP A 159 -1.33 4.33 8.22
CA ASP A 159 -2.54 5.08 8.52
C ASP A 159 -3.81 4.22 8.39
N GLY A 160 -3.65 2.97 7.94
CA GLY A 160 -4.69 1.95 7.86
C GLY A 160 -5.54 2.03 6.59
N ARG A 161 -5.19 2.88 5.61
CA ARG A 161 -5.80 2.89 4.28
C ARG A 161 -5.51 1.62 3.49
N MET A 162 -4.37 0.99 3.75
CA MET A 162 -4.02 -0.34 3.29
C MET A 162 -3.95 -1.25 4.52
N PRO A 163 -4.98 -2.08 4.79
CA PRO A 163 -5.07 -2.79 6.05
C PRO A 163 -4.09 -3.97 6.17
N GLY A 164 -3.42 -4.34 5.08
CA GLY A 164 -2.47 -5.45 5.02
C GLY A 164 -2.20 -5.91 3.59
N PHE A 165 -1.57 -7.08 3.43
CA PHE A 165 -1.35 -7.69 2.12
C PHE A 165 -1.67 -9.19 2.08
N ALA A 166 -2.01 -9.71 0.92
CA ALA A 166 -2.31 -11.12 0.67
C ALA A 166 -1.32 -11.69 -0.35
N ALA A 167 -0.59 -12.74 0.02
CA ALA A 167 0.25 -13.49 -0.93
C ALA A 167 -0.53 -14.68 -1.48
N ILE A 168 -0.93 -14.61 -2.75
CA ILE A 168 -1.61 -15.70 -3.46
C ILE A 168 -0.56 -16.54 -4.18
N VAL A 169 -0.52 -17.83 -3.86
CA VAL A 169 0.47 -18.78 -4.39
C VAL A 169 -0.24 -19.91 -5.15
N GLY A 170 -0.04 -20.02 -6.46
CA GLY A 170 -0.56 -21.13 -7.27
C GLY A 170 -1.60 -20.72 -8.31
N CYS A 171 -2.66 -21.53 -8.46
CA CYS A 171 -3.67 -21.38 -9.51
C CYS A 171 -5.07 -21.60 -8.94
N ALA A 172 -5.98 -20.67 -9.19
CA ALA A 172 -7.38 -20.80 -8.80
C ALA A 172 -8.10 -21.87 -9.64
N LYS A 173 -9.22 -22.38 -9.13
CA LYS A 173 -10.09 -23.36 -9.81
C LYS A 173 -10.48 -22.95 -11.24
N SER A 174 -10.75 -21.66 -11.48
CA SER A 174 -11.09 -21.10 -12.79
C SER A 174 -10.69 -19.63 -12.89
N ASN A 175 -10.66 -19.09 -14.12
CA ASN A 175 -10.34 -17.67 -14.35
C ASN A 175 -11.33 -16.74 -13.64
N ALA A 176 -12.63 -17.02 -13.74
CA ALA A 176 -13.66 -16.23 -13.05
C ALA A 176 -13.47 -16.21 -11.52
N VAL A 177 -13.05 -17.34 -10.93
CA VAL A 177 -12.71 -17.41 -9.50
C VAL A 177 -11.47 -16.58 -9.19
N ALA A 178 -10.42 -16.65 -10.01
CA ALA A 178 -9.22 -15.83 -9.85
C ALA A 178 -9.55 -14.33 -9.84
N VAL A 179 -10.33 -13.87 -10.82
CA VAL A 179 -10.78 -12.47 -10.92
C VAL A 179 -11.57 -12.07 -9.67
N LYS A 180 -12.52 -12.90 -9.23
CA LYS A 180 -13.35 -12.61 -8.05
C LYS A 180 -12.51 -12.52 -6.77
N ILE A 181 -11.54 -13.42 -6.56
CA ILE A 181 -10.64 -13.38 -5.39
C ILE A 181 -9.87 -12.05 -5.36
N VAL A 182 -9.23 -11.67 -6.46
CA VAL A 182 -8.43 -10.44 -6.54
C VAL A 182 -9.30 -9.20 -6.37
N ARG A 183 -10.46 -9.13 -7.04
CA ARG A 183 -11.37 -7.99 -6.94
C ARG A 183 -11.93 -7.82 -5.52
N GLU A 184 -12.16 -8.92 -4.81
CA GLU A 184 -12.62 -8.87 -3.42
C GLU A 184 -11.54 -8.34 -2.47
N LEU A 185 -10.27 -8.68 -2.71
CA LEU A 185 -9.13 -8.12 -1.98
C LEU A 185 -8.95 -6.63 -2.29
N GLN A 186 -9.03 -6.23 -3.56
CA GLN A 186 -8.95 -4.83 -4.00
C GLN A 186 -10.06 -3.96 -3.41
N ARG A 187 -11.31 -4.44 -3.39
CA ARG A 187 -12.45 -3.74 -2.77
C ARG A 187 -12.22 -3.45 -1.28
N ARG A 188 -11.37 -4.25 -0.64
CA ARG A 188 -10.99 -4.11 0.77
C ARG A 188 -9.65 -3.40 0.96
N SER A 189 -9.11 -2.82 -0.12
CA SER A 189 -7.81 -2.14 -0.18
C SER A 189 -6.62 -3.02 0.27
N ILE A 190 -6.74 -4.35 0.18
CA ILE A 190 -5.67 -5.28 0.54
C ILE A 190 -4.71 -5.40 -0.63
N LEU A 191 -3.43 -5.09 -0.40
CA LEU A 191 -2.38 -5.26 -1.38
C LEU A 191 -2.20 -6.74 -1.71
N THR A 192 -2.25 -7.10 -2.99
CA THR A 192 -2.23 -8.50 -3.42
C THR A 192 -0.94 -8.80 -4.16
N PHE A 193 -0.30 -9.90 -3.78
CA PHE A 193 0.94 -10.39 -4.36
C PHE A 193 0.69 -11.74 -5.02
N LEU A 194 1.03 -11.87 -6.30
CA LEU A 194 0.76 -13.07 -7.09
C LEU A 194 2.06 -13.80 -7.38
N CYS A 195 2.12 -15.08 -7.00
CA CYS A 195 3.25 -15.95 -7.33
C CYS A 195 2.82 -17.43 -7.47
N GLY A 196 3.74 -18.31 -7.86
CA GLY A 196 3.49 -19.73 -7.90
C GLY A 196 2.64 -20.22 -9.07
N ASN A 197 2.67 -21.53 -9.28
CA ASN A 197 1.85 -22.23 -10.26
C ASN A 197 1.35 -23.57 -9.71
N VAL A 198 0.43 -24.17 -10.45
CA VAL A 198 0.00 -25.57 -10.30
C VAL A 198 0.11 -26.18 -11.68
N ASN A 199 0.98 -27.19 -11.84
CA ASN A 199 1.22 -27.88 -13.11
C ASN A 199 1.55 -26.91 -14.27
N GLY A 200 2.35 -25.88 -14.01
CA GLY A 200 2.78 -24.89 -15.00
C GLY A 200 1.80 -23.75 -15.27
N ARG A 201 0.61 -23.75 -14.64
CA ARG A 201 -0.35 -22.64 -14.74
C ARG A 201 -0.38 -21.80 -13.46
N SER A 202 -0.22 -20.49 -13.59
CA SER A 202 -0.28 -19.52 -12.48
C SER A 202 -1.58 -18.73 -12.51
N ILE A 203 -2.00 -18.20 -11.36
CA ILE A 203 -3.06 -17.19 -11.27
C ILE A 203 -2.77 -15.95 -12.13
N ILE A 204 -1.49 -15.63 -12.35
CA ILE A 204 -1.08 -14.53 -13.24
C ILE A 204 -1.60 -14.76 -14.66
N HIS A 205 -1.49 -16.00 -15.19
CA HIS A 205 -2.03 -16.35 -16.51
C HIS A 205 -3.56 -16.20 -16.53
N GLN A 206 -4.24 -16.66 -15.47
CA GLN A 206 -5.70 -16.58 -15.38
C GLN A 206 -6.21 -15.13 -15.42
N LEU A 207 -5.52 -14.22 -14.74
CA LEU A 207 -5.88 -12.80 -14.70
C LEU A 207 -5.54 -12.08 -16.02
N GLN A 208 -4.40 -12.44 -16.64
CA GLN A 208 -4.01 -11.90 -17.94
C GLN A 208 -5.01 -12.31 -19.04
N GLU A 209 -5.46 -13.57 -19.06
CA GLU A 209 -6.46 -14.06 -20.01
C GLU A 209 -7.79 -13.31 -19.92
N GLU A 210 -8.17 -12.84 -18.73
CA GLU A 210 -9.39 -12.06 -18.48
C GLU A 210 -9.18 -10.54 -18.63
N GLY A 211 -8.00 -10.11 -19.07
CA GLY A 211 -7.67 -8.69 -19.27
C GLY A 211 -7.66 -7.88 -17.98
N VAL A 212 -7.37 -8.49 -16.83
CA VAL A 212 -7.22 -7.77 -15.56
C VAL A 212 -5.89 -7.02 -15.57
N GLU A 213 -5.96 -5.72 -15.31
CA GLU A 213 -4.78 -4.87 -15.20
C GLU A 213 -4.04 -5.14 -13.87
N LEU A 214 -2.74 -5.46 -13.95
CA LEU A 214 -1.89 -5.86 -12.82
C LEU A 214 -0.68 -4.93 -12.72
N GLY A 215 -0.36 -4.52 -11.50
CA GLY A 215 0.81 -3.69 -11.21
C GLY A 215 0.67 -2.91 -9.91
N PHE A 216 1.51 -1.89 -9.77
CA PHE A 216 1.51 -1.03 -8.58
C PHE A 216 0.23 -0.18 -8.49
N ASP A 217 -0.29 0.28 -9.63
CA ASP A 217 -1.44 1.19 -9.67
C ASP A 217 -2.74 0.49 -9.23
N THR A 218 -2.81 -0.84 -9.36
CA THR A 218 -3.99 -1.66 -9.02
C THR A 218 -3.82 -2.45 -7.71
N PHE A 219 -2.76 -2.20 -6.94
CA PHE A 219 -2.37 -2.97 -5.75
C PHE A 219 -2.35 -4.49 -5.98
N THR A 220 -2.04 -4.93 -7.20
CA THR A 220 -1.98 -6.35 -7.54
C THR A 220 -0.68 -6.63 -8.27
N VAL A 221 0.35 -7.01 -7.52
CA VAL A 221 1.72 -7.13 -8.02
C VAL A 221 2.03 -8.57 -8.44
N PRO A 222 2.36 -8.82 -9.71
CA PRO A 222 2.72 -10.14 -10.19
C PRO A 222 4.23 -10.35 -10.06
N PHE A 223 4.65 -11.23 -9.15
CA PHE A 223 6.05 -11.41 -8.79
C PHE A 223 6.80 -12.40 -9.69
N GLY A 224 6.20 -13.55 -9.97
CA GLY A 224 6.79 -14.63 -10.76
C GLY A 224 5.83 -15.82 -10.87
N THR A 225 6.04 -16.71 -11.84
CA THR A 225 5.16 -17.85 -12.05
C THR A 225 5.52 -19.05 -11.17
N ASP A 226 6.64 -19.04 -10.45
CA ASP A 226 7.06 -20.12 -9.56
C ASP A 226 6.90 -19.79 -8.08
N THR A 227 6.98 -20.83 -7.25
CA THR A 227 6.81 -20.72 -5.79
C THR A 227 7.97 -19.97 -5.15
N ILE A 228 9.19 -20.08 -5.71
CA ILE A 228 10.38 -19.39 -5.19
C ILE A 228 10.18 -17.87 -5.21
N SER A 229 9.40 -17.33 -6.16
CA SER A 229 9.05 -15.90 -6.20
C SER A 229 8.26 -15.41 -4.99
N ALA A 230 7.71 -16.29 -4.15
CA ALA A 230 7.11 -15.93 -2.87
C ALA A 230 8.13 -15.33 -1.86
N ILE A 231 9.42 -15.43 -2.15
CA ILE A 231 10.46 -14.73 -1.41
C ILE A 231 10.36 -13.21 -1.52
N TYR A 232 9.86 -12.66 -2.64
CA TYR A 232 9.73 -11.21 -2.82
C TYR A 232 8.69 -10.57 -1.86
N PRO A 233 7.47 -11.12 -1.67
CA PRO A 233 6.56 -10.72 -0.60
C PRO A 233 7.19 -10.74 0.80
N LEU A 234 7.96 -11.79 1.12
CA LEU A 234 8.59 -11.94 2.43
C LEU A 234 9.75 -10.97 2.61
N GLY A 235 10.54 -10.72 1.55
CA GLY A 235 11.56 -9.68 1.52
C GLY A 235 10.97 -8.26 1.62
N PHE A 236 9.77 -8.02 1.08
CA PHE A 236 9.01 -6.79 1.30
C PHE A 236 8.62 -6.64 2.79
N ALA A 237 8.20 -7.72 3.45
CA ALA A 237 7.89 -7.73 4.87
C ALA A 237 9.13 -7.47 5.75
N VAL A 238 10.28 -8.05 5.41
CA VAL A 238 11.55 -7.76 6.09
C VAL A 238 11.95 -6.29 5.93
N ARG A 239 11.91 -5.75 4.70
CA ARG A 239 12.23 -4.33 4.48
C ARG A 239 11.25 -3.41 5.17
N SER A 240 9.98 -3.81 5.30
CA SER A 240 9.04 -3.05 6.12
C SER A 240 9.55 -2.93 7.56
N ALA A 241 10.09 -3.97 8.18
CA ALA A 241 10.70 -3.84 9.51
C ALA A 241 12.02 -3.04 9.51
N LEU A 242 12.82 -3.09 8.45
CA LEU A 242 14.09 -2.34 8.40
C LEU A 242 13.86 -0.84 8.16
N THR A 243 13.00 -0.49 7.21
CA THR A 243 12.66 0.89 6.85
C THR A 243 11.71 1.50 7.87
N PHE A 244 10.66 0.76 8.22
CA PHE A 244 9.58 1.23 9.07
C PHE A 244 9.63 0.69 10.49
N GLY A 245 10.47 -0.27 10.83
CA GLY A 245 10.64 -0.64 12.24
C GLY A 245 11.81 0.10 12.88
N GLY A 246 12.68 0.69 12.06
CA GLY A 246 14.00 1.16 12.47
C GLY A 246 14.92 0.02 12.93
N MET A 247 14.56 -1.24 12.65
CA MET A 247 15.42 -2.38 12.97
C MET A 247 16.65 -2.41 12.07
N LYS A 248 17.73 -2.97 12.60
CA LYS A 248 18.98 -3.22 11.85
C LYS A 248 19.01 -4.65 11.34
N GLY A 249 19.77 -4.88 10.27
CA GLY A 249 20.07 -6.23 9.80
C GLY A 249 20.64 -7.11 10.92
N GLY A 250 20.26 -8.39 10.93
CA GLY A 250 20.64 -9.37 11.95
C GLY A 250 19.79 -9.36 13.21
N GLN A 251 18.87 -8.40 13.39
CA GLN A 251 17.89 -8.40 14.48
C GLN A 251 16.69 -9.32 14.17
N ALA A 252 16.97 -10.57 13.80
CA ALA A 252 15.98 -11.51 13.26
C ALA A 252 14.71 -11.62 14.12
N ARG A 253 14.88 -11.78 15.44
CA ARG A 253 13.75 -11.90 16.38
C ARG A 253 12.85 -10.66 16.35
N ASP A 254 13.44 -9.47 16.39
CA ASP A 254 12.68 -8.21 16.44
C ASP A 254 11.99 -7.94 15.11
N ILE A 255 12.62 -8.29 13.99
CA ILE A 255 12.02 -8.22 12.65
C ILE A 255 10.81 -9.16 12.53
N LEU A 256 10.92 -10.41 13.00
CA LEU A 256 9.81 -11.36 12.99
C LEU A 256 8.66 -10.90 13.90
N LEU A 257 8.97 -10.38 15.09
CA LEU A 257 7.97 -9.81 16.00
C LEU A 257 7.30 -8.55 15.45
N TYR A 258 8.04 -7.68 14.77
CA TYR A 258 7.50 -6.52 14.08
C TYR A 258 6.45 -6.97 13.05
N ASN A 259 6.82 -7.93 12.19
CA ASN A 259 5.95 -8.44 11.14
C ASN A 259 4.69 -9.09 11.72
N LYS A 260 4.85 -9.95 12.74
CA LYS A 260 3.71 -10.58 13.43
C LYS A 260 2.70 -9.56 13.94
N ASN A 261 3.17 -8.47 14.54
CA ASN A 261 2.33 -7.54 15.28
C ASN A 261 1.85 -6.34 14.45
N ARG A 262 2.58 -5.95 13.40
CA ARG A 262 2.30 -4.73 12.62
C ARG A 262 1.98 -4.98 11.15
N VAL A 263 2.39 -6.11 10.59
CA VAL A 263 2.13 -6.45 9.18
C VAL A 263 1.02 -7.48 9.12
N PHE A 264 -0.18 -7.03 8.75
CA PHE A 264 -1.36 -7.87 8.64
C PHE A 264 -1.39 -8.64 7.32
N ALA A 265 -0.46 -9.60 7.18
CA ALA A 265 -0.35 -10.42 5.99
C ALA A 265 -0.81 -11.86 6.18
N PHE A 266 -1.32 -12.48 5.10
CA PHE A 266 -1.65 -13.90 5.03
C PHE A 266 -1.28 -14.50 3.68
N VAL A 267 -1.12 -15.82 3.65
CA VAL A 267 -0.86 -16.59 2.43
C VAL A 267 -2.12 -17.35 2.03
N LEU A 268 -2.52 -17.23 0.76
CA LEU A 268 -3.57 -18.03 0.14
C LEU A 268 -2.96 -18.98 -0.88
N ALA A 269 -2.83 -20.25 -0.51
CA ALA A 269 -2.33 -21.30 -1.39
C ALA A 269 -3.50 -21.87 -2.23
N LEU A 270 -3.39 -21.75 -3.55
CA LEU A 270 -4.40 -22.19 -4.51
C LEU A 270 -3.93 -23.42 -5.30
N GLY A 271 -4.78 -24.44 -5.34
CA GLY A 271 -4.56 -25.73 -5.96
C GLY A 271 -3.62 -26.64 -5.17
N GLU A 272 -3.00 -27.59 -5.87
CA GLU A 272 -2.17 -28.61 -5.23
C GLU A 272 -0.95 -28.00 -4.51
N VAL A 273 -0.75 -28.42 -3.26
CA VAL A 273 0.36 -27.98 -2.39
C VAL A 273 1.47 -29.02 -2.44
N ASP A 274 2.52 -28.73 -3.20
CA ASP A 274 3.74 -29.53 -3.25
C ASP A 274 4.68 -29.25 -2.07
N ASP A 275 5.78 -30.01 -1.98
CA ASP A 275 6.75 -29.90 -0.88
C ASP A 275 7.41 -28.53 -0.79
N LEU A 276 7.67 -27.88 -1.93
CA LEU A 276 8.27 -26.55 -1.97
C LEU A 276 7.31 -25.54 -1.37
N LYS A 277 6.03 -25.57 -1.77
CA LYS A 277 4.99 -24.72 -1.17
C LYS A 277 4.86 -24.94 0.34
N TYR A 278 4.93 -26.19 0.81
CA TYR A 278 4.95 -26.47 2.26
C TYR A 278 6.17 -25.85 2.96
N ALA A 279 7.34 -25.92 2.34
CA ALA A 279 8.58 -25.39 2.89
C ALA A 279 8.56 -23.85 2.96
N THR A 280 8.17 -23.17 1.87
CA THR A 280 8.01 -21.71 1.82
C THR A 280 6.93 -21.23 2.80
N ALA A 281 5.81 -21.94 2.88
CA ALA A 281 4.72 -21.66 3.83
C ALA A 281 5.18 -21.77 5.30
N ALA A 282 6.02 -22.77 5.62
CA ALA A 282 6.64 -22.86 6.95
C ALA A 282 7.50 -21.63 7.26
N GLY A 283 8.20 -21.09 6.26
CA GLY A 283 8.91 -19.82 6.35
C GLY A 283 7.97 -18.65 6.64
N ALA A 284 6.85 -18.52 5.92
CA ALA A 284 5.85 -17.47 6.16
C ALA A 284 5.25 -17.52 7.57
N ILE A 285 5.05 -18.71 8.13
CA ILE A 285 4.54 -18.87 9.50
C ILE A 285 5.50 -18.24 10.53
N ASN A 286 6.83 -18.24 10.31
CA ASN A 286 7.77 -17.56 11.21
C ASN A 286 7.48 -16.06 11.37
N PHE A 287 6.95 -15.43 10.33
CA PHE A 287 6.58 -14.01 10.34
C PHE A 287 5.24 -13.76 11.05
N GLY A 288 4.57 -14.82 11.54
CA GLY A 288 3.23 -14.75 12.08
C GLY A 288 2.15 -14.66 11.01
N PHE A 289 2.45 -14.98 9.76
CA PHE A 289 1.49 -14.98 8.66
C PHE A 289 0.81 -16.35 8.55
N PRO A 290 -0.52 -16.43 8.70
CA PRO A 290 -1.25 -17.67 8.54
C PRO A 290 -1.32 -18.08 7.08
N VAL A 291 -1.45 -19.38 6.85
CA VAL A 291 -1.53 -19.99 5.52
C VAL A 291 -2.89 -20.66 5.38
N ILE A 292 -3.65 -20.27 4.37
CA ILE A 292 -4.96 -20.82 4.04
C ILE A 292 -4.83 -21.54 2.71
N ALA A 293 -5.22 -22.81 2.65
CA ALA A 293 -5.20 -23.60 1.42
C ALA A 293 -6.61 -23.90 0.93
N ASP A 294 -6.85 -23.78 -0.38
CA ASP A 294 -8.13 -24.11 -1.01
C ASP A 294 -8.30 -25.62 -1.33
N THR A 295 -7.37 -26.45 -0.83
CA THR A 295 -7.35 -27.90 -0.98
C THR A 295 -7.38 -28.61 0.38
N VAL A 296 -7.73 -29.90 0.36
CA VAL A 296 -7.76 -30.74 1.56
C VAL A 296 -6.33 -31.02 2.03
N ILE A 297 -5.92 -30.34 3.10
CA ILE A 297 -4.64 -30.54 3.75
C ILE A 297 -4.84 -30.63 5.28
N PRO A 298 -3.89 -31.21 6.02
CA PRO A 298 -3.96 -31.16 7.47
C PRO A 298 -3.86 -29.72 8.01
N GLU A 299 -4.41 -29.47 9.19
CA GLU A 299 -4.41 -28.14 9.80
C GLU A 299 -3.40 -28.00 10.95
N ILE A 300 -3.02 -26.76 11.23
CA ILE A 300 -2.24 -26.36 12.41
C ILE A 300 -3.01 -25.23 13.09
N LEU A 301 -4.00 -25.64 13.90
CA LEU A 301 -4.88 -24.77 14.66
C LEU A 301 -4.28 -24.13 15.94
N PRO A 302 -3.21 -24.66 16.59
CA PRO A 302 -2.67 -24.03 17.78
C PRO A 302 -2.20 -22.60 17.55
N THR A 303 -2.51 -21.70 18.49
CA THR A 303 -2.04 -20.31 18.48
C THR A 303 -0.64 -20.19 19.09
N GLY A 304 0.09 -19.11 18.78
CA GLY A 304 1.39 -18.83 19.42
C GLY A 304 2.38 -18.12 18.51
N VAL A 305 2.55 -18.61 17.28
CA VAL A 305 3.37 -17.94 16.26
C VAL A 305 2.53 -16.93 15.48
N THR A 306 1.39 -17.34 14.89
CA THR A 306 0.38 -16.41 14.37
C THR A 306 -0.59 -15.97 15.48
N THR A 307 -1.45 -14.99 15.17
CA THR A 307 -2.50 -14.48 16.08
C THR A 307 -3.54 -15.55 16.43
N TYR A 308 -4.01 -16.27 15.42
CA TYR A 308 -5.00 -17.34 15.55
C TYR A 308 -4.40 -18.65 15.01
N GLU A 309 -4.96 -19.23 13.96
CA GLU A 309 -4.48 -20.48 13.36
C GLU A 309 -3.22 -20.26 12.49
N HIS A 310 -2.33 -21.26 12.41
CA HIS A 310 -1.14 -21.20 11.54
C HIS A 310 -1.46 -21.70 10.14
N VAL A 311 -2.19 -22.80 10.05
CA VAL A 311 -2.59 -23.44 8.78
C VAL A 311 -4.05 -23.86 8.85
N VAL A 312 -4.85 -23.40 7.90
CA VAL A 312 -6.28 -23.73 7.77
C VAL A 312 -6.53 -24.32 6.39
N SER A 313 -7.30 -25.42 6.34
CA SER A 313 -7.72 -26.05 5.10
C SER A 313 -9.17 -25.68 4.81
N MET A 314 -9.39 -25.07 3.65
CA MET A 314 -10.71 -24.68 3.17
C MET A 314 -10.93 -25.20 1.75
N PRO A 315 -11.18 -26.51 1.58
CA PRO A 315 -11.38 -27.09 0.26
C PRO A 315 -12.44 -26.32 -0.53
N PHE A 316 -12.08 -25.77 -1.69
CA PHE A 316 -12.91 -24.78 -2.40
C PHE A 316 -14.33 -25.27 -2.68
N ASN A 317 -14.47 -26.56 -3.03
CA ASN A 317 -15.76 -27.17 -3.35
C ASN A 317 -16.63 -27.48 -2.12
N GLU A 318 -16.05 -27.45 -0.92
CA GLU A 318 -16.75 -27.67 0.36
C GLU A 318 -17.22 -26.35 0.99
N ILE A 319 -16.79 -25.20 0.45
CA ILE A 319 -17.27 -23.89 0.89
C ILE A 319 -18.76 -23.74 0.51
N GLU A 320 -19.58 -23.41 1.50
CA GLU A 320 -21.00 -23.13 1.29
C GLU A 320 -21.17 -21.89 0.42
N GLY A 321 -21.92 -21.96 -0.67
CA GLY A 321 -22.22 -20.81 -1.55
C GLY A 321 -23.08 -21.25 -2.72
N LYS A 322 -23.89 -20.34 -3.27
CA LYS A 322 -24.80 -20.65 -4.39
C LYS A 322 -24.04 -21.00 -5.68
N ASP A 323 -22.87 -20.40 -5.87
CA ASP A 323 -22.01 -20.53 -7.03
C ASP A 323 -20.53 -20.38 -6.63
N ASP A 324 -19.62 -20.59 -7.58
CA ASP A 324 -18.18 -20.48 -7.35
C ASP A 324 -17.73 -19.04 -7.01
N LEU A 325 -18.49 -18.01 -7.38
CA LEU A 325 -18.14 -16.61 -7.08
C LEU A 325 -18.47 -16.27 -5.62
N GLU A 326 -19.59 -16.75 -5.08
CA GLU A 326 -19.92 -16.61 -3.67
C GLU A 326 -18.94 -17.41 -2.78
N ARG A 327 -18.51 -18.59 -3.23
CA ARG A 327 -17.46 -19.37 -2.54
C ARG A 327 -16.14 -18.62 -2.48
N ALA A 328 -15.74 -17.99 -3.59
CA ALA A 328 -14.54 -17.16 -3.65
C ALA A 328 -14.61 -15.99 -2.66
N GLU A 329 -15.76 -15.34 -2.55
CA GLU A 329 -15.98 -14.23 -1.60
C GLU A 329 -15.83 -14.69 -0.14
N LYS A 330 -16.46 -15.82 0.22
CA LYS A 330 -16.37 -16.42 1.55
C LYS A 330 -14.97 -16.91 1.89
N LEU A 331 -14.23 -17.43 0.90
CA LEU A 331 -12.82 -17.80 1.07
C LEU A 331 -11.99 -16.57 1.48
N VAL A 332 -12.11 -15.46 0.74
CA VAL A 332 -11.38 -14.22 1.06
C VAL A 332 -11.79 -13.66 2.42
N GLN A 333 -13.09 -13.68 2.74
CA GLN A 333 -13.57 -13.26 4.05
C GLN A 333 -12.94 -14.08 5.18
N LYS A 334 -12.88 -15.41 5.02
CA LYS A 334 -12.29 -16.28 6.04
C LYS A 334 -10.78 -16.06 6.21
N CYS A 335 -10.04 -15.81 5.12
CA CYS A 335 -8.62 -15.43 5.20
C CYS A 335 -8.41 -14.16 6.03
N ILE A 336 -9.26 -13.15 5.83
CA ILE A 336 -9.25 -11.88 6.57
C ILE A 336 -9.52 -12.11 8.06
N GLU A 337 -10.51 -12.94 8.38
CA GLU A 337 -10.85 -13.31 9.76
C GLU A 337 -9.69 -14.04 10.46
N ILE A 338 -9.09 -15.04 9.81
CA ILE A 338 -7.97 -15.85 10.36
C ILE A 338 -6.73 -14.99 10.62
N ARG A 339 -6.47 -13.96 9.81
CA ARG A 339 -5.36 -13.04 10.09
C ARG A 339 -5.72 -11.99 11.15
N GLY A 340 -7.01 -11.68 11.29
CA GLY A 340 -7.52 -10.59 12.09
C GLY A 340 -7.37 -9.23 11.43
N VAL A 341 -7.42 -9.17 10.09
CA VAL A 341 -7.35 -7.90 9.35
C VAL A 341 -8.63 -7.11 9.61
N LYS A 342 -8.52 -5.94 10.25
CA LYS A 342 -9.66 -5.05 10.49
C LYS A 342 -9.90 -4.19 9.25
N VAL A 343 -10.71 -4.67 8.33
CA VAL A 343 -11.09 -3.91 7.15
C VAL A 343 -12.19 -2.91 7.53
N LYS A 344 -11.94 -1.61 7.31
CA LYS A 344 -13.00 -0.61 7.31
C LYS A 344 -13.67 -0.61 5.93
N VAL A 345 -14.63 -1.52 5.72
CA VAL A 345 -15.44 -1.47 4.49
C VAL A 345 -16.41 -0.30 4.64
N SER A 346 -16.12 0.82 4.00
CA SER A 346 -17.12 1.85 3.76
C SER A 346 -17.89 1.41 2.52
N GLU A 347 -19.03 0.73 2.68
CA GLU A 347 -19.88 0.41 1.53
C GLU A 347 -20.48 1.70 1.00
N ILE A 348 -19.99 2.12 -0.18
CA ILE A 348 -20.56 3.25 -0.92
C ILE A 348 -21.57 2.68 -1.93
N PRO A 349 -22.80 3.21 -2.00
CA PRO A 349 -23.87 2.66 -2.82
C PRO A 349 -23.70 3.00 -4.32
N ILE A 350 -22.57 2.63 -4.93
CA ILE A 350 -22.27 2.85 -6.35
C ILE A 350 -22.13 1.53 -7.13
N PRO A 351 -22.37 1.54 -8.45
CA PRO A 351 -22.38 0.32 -9.28
C PRO A 351 -20.98 -0.17 -9.70
N VAL A 352 -19.92 0.49 -9.25
CA VAL A 352 -18.52 0.14 -9.54
C VAL A 352 -17.78 -0.17 -8.25
N PRO A 353 -16.73 -1.01 -8.28
CA PRO A 353 -15.85 -1.19 -7.14
C PRO A 353 -15.29 0.14 -6.64
N TYR A 354 -15.22 0.30 -5.31
CA TYR A 354 -14.71 1.49 -4.65
C TYR A 354 -13.61 1.10 -3.65
N GLY A 355 -12.51 1.84 -3.62
CA GLY A 355 -11.39 1.64 -2.71
C GLY A 355 -10.12 2.37 -3.17
N SER A 356 -9.15 2.52 -2.27
CA SER A 356 -7.87 3.20 -2.56
C SER A 356 -7.04 2.53 -3.66
N ALA A 357 -7.31 1.23 -3.93
CA ALA A 357 -6.67 0.48 -5.01
C ALA A 357 -7.02 0.98 -6.43
N PHE A 358 -8.05 1.83 -6.57
CA PHE A 358 -8.47 2.38 -7.86
C PHE A 358 -8.01 3.83 -8.07
N GLU A 359 -7.41 4.47 -7.06
CA GLU A 359 -7.07 5.89 -7.10
C GLU A 359 -6.09 6.26 -8.24
N GLY A 360 -5.26 5.30 -8.66
CA GLY A 360 -4.26 5.47 -9.72
C GLY A 360 -4.77 5.14 -11.14
N GLU A 361 -6.01 4.70 -11.32
CA GLU A 361 -6.50 4.30 -12.63
C GLU A 361 -6.51 5.47 -13.63
N VAL A 362 -5.94 5.25 -14.82
CA VAL A 362 -5.86 6.25 -15.89
C VAL A 362 -6.85 5.91 -17.00
N VAL A 363 -7.89 6.72 -17.17
CA VAL A 363 -8.85 6.57 -18.27
C VAL A 363 -8.25 7.15 -19.56
N ARG A 364 -7.79 6.26 -20.45
CA ARG A 364 -7.26 6.63 -21.76
C ARG A 364 -8.38 7.02 -22.72
N LYS A 365 -8.04 7.79 -23.76
CA LYS A 365 -9.02 8.33 -24.73
C LYS A 365 -9.89 7.25 -25.38
N ASN A 366 -9.33 6.10 -25.71
CA ASN A 366 -10.07 5.02 -26.36
C ASN A 366 -11.13 4.40 -25.46
N ASP A 367 -10.88 4.39 -24.14
CA ASP A 367 -11.73 3.76 -23.13
C ASP A 367 -12.66 4.79 -22.44
N MET A 368 -12.62 6.05 -22.88
CA MET A 368 -13.31 7.18 -22.28
C MET A 368 -14.74 7.33 -22.82
N ARG A 369 -15.73 7.38 -21.91
CA ARG A 369 -17.12 7.72 -22.24
C ARG A 369 -17.34 9.22 -22.38
N VAL A 370 -16.86 9.98 -21.41
CA VAL A 370 -17.03 11.45 -21.32
C VAL A 370 -15.86 12.07 -20.54
N GLU A 371 -15.53 13.31 -20.90
CA GLU A 371 -14.53 14.16 -20.25
C GLU A 371 -15.18 15.44 -19.71
N PHE A 372 -14.79 15.87 -18.51
CA PHE A 372 -15.18 17.15 -17.92
C PHE A 372 -13.93 17.96 -17.61
N GLY A 373 -13.91 19.25 -17.97
CA GLY A 373 -12.71 20.09 -17.87
C GLY A 373 -11.73 19.87 -19.01
N GLY A 374 -10.42 19.99 -18.73
CA GLY A 374 -9.36 19.85 -19.73
C GLY A 374 -9.37 20.97 -20.79
N LYS A 375 -9.11 20.61 -22.06
CA LYS A 375 -9.01 21.59 -23.17
C LYS A 375 -10.35 21.95 -23.81
N LYS A 376 -11.38 21.09 -23.64
CA LYS A 376 -12.64 21.16 -24.41
C LYS A 376 -13.85 21.59 -23.58
N SER A 377 -13.72 21.63 -22.27
CA SER A 377 -14.76 21.99 -21.31
C SER A 377 -14.13 22.63 -20.08
N ARG A 378 -14.96 23.13 -19.17
CA ARG A 378 -14.56 23.67 -17.88
C ARG A 378 -15.16 22.80 -16.78
N ALA A 379 -14.33 22.44 -15.81
CA ALA A 379 -14.82 21.79 -14.61
C ALA A 379 -14.22 22.45 -13.39
N PHE A 380 -15.03 22.55 -12.34
CA PHE A 380 -14.60 23.08 -11.06
C PHE A 380 -15.23 22.32 -9.89
N GLU A 381 -14.53 22.34 -8.76
CA GLU A 381 -14.98 21.75 -7.50
C GLU A 381 -14.90 22.79 -6.39
N TYR A 382 -16.02 23.05 -5.72
CA TYR A 382 -16.11 24.11 -4.72
C TYR A 382 -16.82 23.57 -3.48
N LEU A 383 -16.06 23.48 -2.39
CA LEU A 383 -16.61 23.16 -1.08
C LEU A 383 -16.78 24.42 -0.26
N SER A 384 -17.94 24.60 0.37
CA SER A 384 -18.22 25.75 1.24
C SER A 384 -18.96 25.34 2.51
N MET A 385 -18.69 26.07 3.59
CA MET A 385 -19.42 25.93 4.84
C MET A 385 -20.80 26.59 4.71
N GLY A 386 -21.86 25.83 4.96
CA GLY A 386 -23.23 26.31 5.03
C GLY A 386 -23.75 26.45 6.46
N ASP A 387 -24.84 27.19 6.63
CA ASP A 387 -25.55 27.24 7.91
C ASP A 387 -26.22 25.89 8.19
N LEU A 388 -26.15 25.43 9.44
CA LEU A 388 -26.64 24.10 9.85
C LEU A 388 -28.13 23.88 9.55
N ASP A 389 -28.93 24.96 9.53
CA ASP A 389 -30.37 24.94 9.22
C ASP A 389 -30.67 24.98 7.72
N LYS A 390 -29.70 25.38 6.88
CA LYS A 390 -29.87 25.50 5.42
C LYS A 390 -29.36 24.29 4.65
N VAL A 391 -28.38 23.57 5.20
CA VAL A 391 -27.84 22.36 4.57
C VAL A 391 -28.75 21.16 4.87
N GLU A 392 -29.22 20.50 3.82
CA GLU A 392 -30.00 19.26 3.89
C GLU A 392 -29.06 18.06 3.72
N ASP A 393 -28.85 17.28 4.78
CA ASP A 393 -27.94 16.13 4.72
C ASP A 393 -28.42 15.06 3.73
N GLY A 394 -27.49 14.54 2.93
CA GLY A 394 -27.76 13.49 1.93
C GLY A 394 -28.46 14.01 0.66
N LYS A 395 -28.75 15.31 0.57
CA LYS A 395 -29.34 15.88 -0.64
C LYS A 395 -28.31 15.92 -1.76
N ILE A 396 -28.62 15.20 -2.84
CA ILE A 396 -27.85 15.19 -4.07
C ILE A 396 -28.74 15.69 -5.19
N GLU A 397 -28.34 16.78 -5.82
CA GLU A 397 -29.07 17.43 -6.91
C GLU A 397 -28.21 17.51 -8.17
N ILE A 398 -28.81 17.25 -9.33
CA ILE A 398 -28.16 17.41 -10.64
C ILE A 398 -28.94 18.51 -11.38
N VAL A 399 -28.26 19.61 -11.67
CA VAL A 399 -28.87 20.78 -12.34
C VAL A 399 -28.25 20.95 -13.72
N GLY A 400 -29.02 20.56 -14.74
CA GLY A 400 -28.62 20.62 -16.14
C GLY A 400 -28.73 19.27 -16.86
N PRO A 401 -28.28 19.19 -18.11
CA PRO A 401 -28.29 17.95 -18.88
C PRO A 401 -27.31 16.91 -18.33
N THR A 402 -27.66 15.63 -18.39
CA THR A 402 -26.72 14.53 -18.16
C THR A 402 -25.88 14.27 -19.42
N PHE A 403 -24.84 13.44 -19.29
CA PHE A 403 -23.98 13.06 -20.42
C PHE A 403 -24.57 11.93 -21.29
N ASP A 404 -25.77 11.43 -20.98
CA ASP A 404 -26.38 10.29 -21.69
C ASP A 404 -26.57 10.57 -23.19
N GLY A 405 -26.92 11.82 -23.53
CA GLY A 405 -27.11 12.28 -24.91
C GLY A 405 -25.83 12.74 -25.62
N LEU A 406 -24.66 12.66 -24.98
CA LEU A 406 -23.38 12.98 -25.63
C LEU A 406 -22.85 11.77 -26.37
N GLU A 407 -22.29 12.02 -27.56
CA GLU A 407 -21.50 11.02 -28.29
C GLU A 407 -20.36 10.46 -27.42
N PRO A 408 -19.97 9.20 -27.61
CA PRO A 408 -18.80 8.62 -26.95
C PRO A 408 -17.56 9.51 -27.12
N GLN A 409 -16.73 9.61 -26.07
CA GLN A 409 -15.57 10.51 -26.02
C GLN A 409 -15.92 12.01 -26.13
N GLY A 410 -17.18 12.37 -25.84
CA GLY A 410 -17.64 13.76 -25.74
C GLY A 410 -17.05 14.51 -24.54
N ALA A 411 -17.27 15.83 -24.52
CA ALA A 411 -16.86 16.71 -23.42
C ALA A 411 -18.03 17.57 -22.95
N MET A 412 -18.09 17.87 -21.65
CA MET A 412 -19.16 18.68 -21.03
C MET A 412 -18.62 19.46 -19.83
N ASP A 413 -19.22 20.62 -19.55
CA ASP A 413 -18.88 21.41 -18.36
C ASP A 413 -19.44 20.78 -17.08
N LEU A 414 -18.73 20.91 -15.95
CA LEU A 414 -19.10 20.28 -14.69
C LEU A 414 -18.70 21.11 -13.47
N GLY A 415 -19.69 21.52 -12.67
CA GLY A 415 -19.47 22.07 -11.33
C GLY A 415 -19.83 21.06 -10.26
N ILE A 416 -18.90 20.73 -9.37
CA ILE A 416 -19.17 19.94 -8.15
C ILE A 416 -19.24 20.92 -6.98
N LEU A 417 -20.45 21.21 -6.51
CA LEU A 417 -20.69 22.07 -5.36
C LEU A 417 -20.94 21.20 -4.14
N VAL A 418 -20.11 21.35 -3.11
CA VAL A 418 -20.26 20.63 -1.85
C VAL A 418 -20.56 21.64 -0.74
N GLN A 419 -21.71 21.52 -0.10
CA GLN A 419 -22.05 22.29 1.09
C GLN A 419 -21.95 21.39 2.31
N VAL A 420 -21.09 21.77 3.25
CA VAL A 420 -20.92 21.06 4.52
C VAL A 420 -21.37 21.95 5.67
N ALA A 421 -21.98 21.34 6.68
CA ALA A 421 -22.30 22.02 7.92
C ALA A 421 -21.96 21.12 9.11
N GLY A 422 -21.51 21.73 10.19
CA GLY A 422 -21.33 21.02 11.45
C GLY A 422 -20.93 21.95 12.58
N ARG A 423 -21.13 21.52 13.82
CA ARG A 423 -20.91 22.37 15.01
C ARG A 423 -19.45 22.78 15.21
N LYS A 424 -18.52 21.96 14.74
CA LYS A 424 -17.08 22.22 14.80
C LYS A 424 -16.50 22.64 13.44
N MET A 425 -17.34 22.81 12.42
CA MET A 425 -16.89 23.22 11.10
C MET A 425 -16.44 24.69 11.13
N GLU A 426 -15.27 24.97 10.58
CA GLU A 426 -14.70 26.32 10.44
C GLU A 426 -14.41 26.61 8.96
N LYS A 427 -14.43 27.90 8.57
CA LYS A 427 -14.07 28.30 7.20
C LYS A 427 -12.65 27.89 6.80
N ASP A 428 -11.75 27.79 7.78
CA ASP A 428 -10.37 27.38 7.55
C ASP A 428 -10.26 25.89 7.16
N PHE A 429 -11.31 25.08 7.35
CA PHE A 429 -11.35 23.68 6.93
C PHE A 429 -11.86 23.47 5.52
N GLU A 430 -12.44 24.50 4.90
CA GLU A 430 -12.95 24.38 3.52
C GLU A 430 -11.86 23.91 2.55
N PRO A 431 -10.63 24.48 2.52
CA PRO A 431 -9.60 24.04 1.59
C PRO A 431 -9.12 22.61 1.87
N VAL A 432 -9.07 22.20 3.14
CA VAL A 432 -8.63 20.87 3.58
C VAL A 432 -9.62 19.81 3.08
N LEU A 433 -10.92 20.08 3.26
CA LEU A 433 -12.00 19.19 2.82
C LEU A 433 -12.18 19.21 1.30
N GLU A 434 -12.04 20.36 0.64
CA GLU A 434 -12.13 20.49 -0.83
C GLU A 434 -11.08 19.62 -1.51
N ARG A 435 -9.85 19.57 -0.98
CA ARG A 435 -8.79 18.69 -1.50
C ARG A 435 -9.15 17.20 -1.45
N GLN A 436 -10.04 16.79 -0.55
CA GLN A 436 -10.44 15.39 -0.45
C GLN A 436 -11.34 14.93 -1.60
N ILE A 437 -11.99 15.85 -2.32
CA ILE A 437 -12.81 15.52 -3.50
C ILE A 437 -11.99 14.71 -4.49
N HIS A 438 -10.74 15.12 -4.73
CA HIS A 438 -9.81 14.38 -5.59
C HIS A 438 -9.67 12.90 -5.20
N TYR A 439 -9.35 12.62 -3.93
CA TYR A 439 -9.14 11.24 -3.46
C TYR A 439 -10.45 10.45 -3.45
N PHE A 440 -11.54 11.09 -3.03
CA PHE A 440 -12.84 10.44 -2.95
C PHE A 440 -13.35 10.03 -4.33
N ILE A 441 -13.25 10.91 -5.33
CA ILE A 441 -13.70 10.59 -6.69
C ILE A 441 -12.81 9.54 -7.35
N ASN A 442 -11.49 9.59 -7.16
CA ASN A 442 -10.55 8.60 -7.69
C ASN A 442 -10.70 7.21 -7.04
N GLY A 443 -11.32 7.11 -5.86
CA GLY A 443 -11.57 5.81 -5.23
C GLY A 443 -12.54 4.91 -6.03
N ALA A 444 -13.27 5.43 -7.02
CA ALA A 444 -14.19 4.66 -7.85
C ALA A 444 -13.51 4.10 -9.11
N SER A 445 -13.58 2.78 -9.32
CA SER A 445 -12.99 2.14 -10.50
C SER A 445 -13.60 2.67 -11.81
N GLY A 446 -12.73 2.95 -12.77
CA GLY A 446 -13.04 3.47 -14.09
C GLY A 446 -13.28 4.98 -14.12
N ILE A 447 -12.90 5.70 -13.07
CA ILE A 447 -12.98 7.17 -12.95
C ILE A 447 -11.57 7.72 -12.76
N GLN A 448 -11.26 8.82 -13.44
CA GLN A 448 -10.01 9.56 -13.24
C GLN A 448 -10.34 11.00 -12.91
N HIS A 449 -9.80 11.51 -11.81
CA HIS A 449 -9.89 12.91 -11.38
C HIS A 449 -8.48 13.49 -11.18
N ILE A 450 -8.17 14.59 -11.85
CA ILE A 450 -6.91 15.32 -11.67
C ILE A 450 -7.16 16.82 -11.67
N GLY A 451 -6.20 17.58 -11.13
CA GLY A 451 -6.40 19.00 -10.86
C GLY A 451 -7.17 19.25 -9.56
N GLN A 452 -7.49 20.52 -9.33
CA GLN A 452 -8.18 21.01 -8.15
C GLN A 452 -8.92 22.31 -8.48
N ARG A 453 -9.85 22.74 -7.63
CA ARG A 453 -10.52 24.06 -7.76
C ARG A 453 -11.14 24.25 -9.15
N ASP A 454 -10.79 25.31 -9.88
CA ASP A 454 -11.33 25.64 -11.22
C ASP A 454 -10.58 25.04 -12.40
N ILE A 455 -9.61 24.17 -12.13
CA ILE A 455 -8.84 23.43 -13.14
C ILE A 455 -9.01 21.92 -12.99
N ALA A 456 -10.09 21.48 -12.32
CA ALA A 456 -10.44 20.08 -12.22
C ALA A 456 -10.63 19.46 -13.62
N TRP A 457 -10.22 18.21 -13.76
CA TRP A 457 -10.31 17.45 -15.00
C TRP A 457 -10.67 16.01 -14.67
N ILE A 458 -11.86 15.60 -15.09
CA ILE A 458 -12.48 14.32 -14.72
C ILE A 458 -12.80 13.52 -15.98
N ARG A 459 -12.55 12.22 -15.96
CA ARG A 459 -12.94 11.27 -17.01
C ARG A 459 -13.71 10.10 -16.42
N ILE A 460 -14.71 9.66 -17.16
CA ILE A 460 -15.47 8.44 -16.87
C ILE A 460 -15.22 7.45 -18.01
N SER A 461 -14.87 6.22 -17.67
CA SER A 461 -14.68 5.14 -18.66
C SER A 461 -16.01 4.60 -19.21
N THR A 462 -15.96 4.02 -20.40
CA THR A 462 -17.08 3.30 -21.01
C THR A 462 -17.51 2.14 -20.12
N ALA A 463 -16.56 1.37 -19.58
CA ALA A 463 -16.84 0.22 -18.70
C ALA A 463 -17.56 0.61 -17.39
N ALA A 464 -17.21 1.76 -16.78
CA ALA A 464 -17.91 2.25 -15.60
C ALA A 464 -19.37 2.64 -15.92
N THR A 465 -19.57 3.29 -17.08
CA THR A 465 -20.92 3.70 -17.54
C THR A 465 -21.78 2.49 -17.87
N GLU A 466 -21.23 1.46 -18.51
CA GLU A 466 -21.93 0.19 -18.80
C GLU A 466 -22.39 -0.54 -17.54
N LYS A 467 -21.63 -0.42 -16.44
CA LYS A 467 -22.03 -0.93 -15.12
C LYS A 467 -23.11 -0.07 -14.45
N GLY A 468 -23.39 1.13 -14.97
CA GLY A 468 -24.44 2.03 -14.49
C GLY A 468 -23.92 3.30 -13.80
N PHE A 469 -22.62 3.56 -13.79
CA PHE A 469 -22.06 4.77 -13.16
C PHE A 469 -22.54 6.03 -13.89
N ASN A 470 -22.89 7.07 -13.13
CA ASN A 470 -23.47 8.33 -13.61
C ASN A 470 -23.17 9.49 -12.63
N LEU A 471 -23.55 10.73 -13.00
CA LEU A 471 -23.26 11.95 -12.22
C LEU A 471 -23.75 11.91 -10.76
N LYS A 472 -24.86 11.21 -10.46
CA LYS A 472 -25.41 11.12 -9.10
C LYS A 472 -24.43 10.46 -8.13
N HIS A 473 -23.68 9.48 -8.63
CA HIS A 473 -22.74 8.69 -7.84
C HIS A 473 -21.56 9.54 -7.33
N PHE A 474 -21.20 10.65 -7.99
CA PHE A 474 -20.25 11.61 -7.42
C PHE A 474 -20.77 12.16 -6.08
N GLY A 475 -22.05 12.52 -6.01
CA GLY A 475 -22.67 12.98 -4.77
C GLY A 475 -22.73 11.90 -3.68
N GLU A 476 -23.03 10.65 -4.07
CA GLU A 476 -23.11 9.52 -3.13
C GLU A 476 -21.74 9.18 -2.53
N ILE A 477 -20.69 9.22 -3.35
CA ILE A 477 -19.29 9.08 -2.90
C ILE A 477 -18.94 10.18 -1.90
N LEU A 478 -19.15 11.44 -2.28
CA LEU A 478 -18.76 12.58 -1.44
C LEU A 478 -19.51 12.60 -0.11
N HIS A 479 -20.83 12.35 -0.12
CA HIS A 479 -21.63 12.25 1.11
C HIS A 479 -21.09 11.16 2.03
N ALA A 480 -20.93 9.92 1.53
CA ALA A 480 -20.46 8.80 2.33
C ALA A 480 -19.05 9.03 2.91
N ARG A 481 -18.13 9.58 2.10
CA ARG A 481 -16.73 9.76 2.51
C ARG A 481 -16.52 10.91 3.49
N TYR A 482 -17.20 12.04 3.32
CA TYR A 482 -17.11 13.13 4.28
C TYR A 482 -17.63 12.72 5.66
N HIS A 483 -18.73 11.97 5.73
CA HIS A 483 -19.23 11.41 6.99
C HIS A 483 -18.27 10.39 7.60
N ALA A 484 -17.71 9.49 6.77
CA ALA A 484 -16.81 8.44 7.25
C ALA A 484 -15.48 8.99 7.81
N ASP A 485 -14.87 9.95 7.11
CA ASP A 485 -13.53 10.43 7.46
C ASP A 485 -13.56 11.68 8.36
N PHE A 486 -14.60 12.51 8.23
CA PHE A 486 -14.69 13.83 8.86
C PHE A 486 -15.95 14.01 9.73
N GLY A 487 -16.66 12.93 10.07
CA GLY A 487 -17.90 12.97 10.86
C GLY A 487 -17.79 13.58 12.26
N SER A 488 -16.59 13.87 12.77
CA SER A 488 -16.42 14.64 14.02
C SER A 488 -16.53 16.16 13.83
N ILE A 489 -16.45 16.64 12.59
CA ILE A 489 -16.53 18.06 12.20
C ILE A 489 -17.72 18.31 11.27
N VAL A 490 -17.99 17.39 10.35
CA VAL A 490 -19.03 17.50 9.33
C VAL A 490 -20.26 16.70 9.80
N ASP A 491 -21.33 17.42 10.14
CA ASP A 491 -22.61 16.84 10.58
C ASP A 491 -23.58 16.63 9.42
N LYS A 492 -23.48 17.44 8.35
CA LYS A 492 -24.35 17.41 7.17
C LYS A 492 -23.57 17.68 5.90
N VAL A 493 -23.90 16.96 4.83
CA VAL A 493 -23.34 17.15 3.49
C VAL A 493 -24.44 17.20 2.45
N GLN A 494 -24.43 18.24 1.64
CA GLN A 494 -25.27 18.41 0.46
C GLN A 494 -24.36 18.57 -0.77
N VAL A 495 -24.69 17.88 -1.86
CA VAL A 495 -23.93 17.95 -3.11
C VAL A 495 -24.85 18.40 -4.26
N THR A 496 -24.42 19.41 -5.01
CA THR A 496 -25.08 19.84 -6.23
C THR A 496 -24.12 19.72 -7.40
N ILE A 497 -24.48 18.89 -8.37
CA ILE A 497 -23.75 18.72 -9.62
C ILE A 497 -24.37 19.63 -10.67
N VAL A 498 -23.59 20.57 -11.20
CA VAL A 498 -24.07 21.60 -12.15
C VAL A 498 -23.49 21.33 -13.54
N THR A 499 -24.36 21.08 -14.50
CA THR A 499 -24.01 20.97 -15.93
C THR A 499 -24.80 21.97 -16.79
N ASP A 500 -25.73 22.73 -16.20
CA ASP A 500 -26.39 23.86 -16.88
C ASP A 500 -25.37 24.96 -17.20
N PRO A 501 -25.22 25.38 -18.48
CA PRO A 501 -24.17 26.32 -18.87
C PRO A 501 -24.23 27.69 -18.16
N LYS A 502 -25.43 28.20 -17.86
CA LYS A 502 -25.58 29.52 -17.23
C LYS A 502 -25.21 29.44 -15.76
N LEU A 503 -25.77 28.44 -15.06
CA LEU A 503 -25.53 28.24 -13.65
C LEU A 503 -24.06 27.84 -13.39
N HIS A 504 -23.47 27.04 -14.28
CA HIS A 504 -22.06 26.70 -14.25
C HIS A 504 -21.17 27.95 -14.30
N ALA A 505 -21.42 28.86 -15.25
CA ALA A 505 -20.66 30.10 -15.38
C ALA A 505 -20.80 31.02 -14.15
N GLU A 506 -22.00 31.12 -13.58
CA GLU A 506 -22.26 31.90 -12.36
C GLU A 506 -21.49 31.35 -11.15
N TRP A 507 -21.55 30.04 -10.92
CA TRP A 507 -20.85 29.43 -9.79
C TRP A 507 -19.35 29.39 -9.96
N LEU A 508 -18.84 29.22 -11.18
CA LEU A 508 -17.41 29.28 -11.46
C LEU A 508 -16.81 30.62 -11.02
N GLU A 509 -17.49 31.73 -11.29
CA GLU A 509 -17.03 33.06 -10.88
C GLU A 509 -17.06 33.22 -9.36
N ARG A 510 -18.12 32.74 -8.70
CA ARG A 510 -18.20 32.73 -7.23
C ARG A 510 -17.10 31.90 -6.58
N ALA A 511 -16.82 30.73 -7.14
CA ALA A 511 -15.77 29.84 -6.67
C ALA A 511 -14.40 30.51 -6.81
N ARG A 512 -14.12 31.16 -7.95
CA ARG A 512 -12.87 31.92 -8.17
C ARG A 512 -12.66 33.04 -7.16
N GLN A 513 -13.69 33.81 -6.85
CA GLN A 513 -13.60 34.84 -5.82
C GLN A 513 -13.26 34.22 -4.46
N ALA A 514 -13.92 33.12 -4.08
CA ALA A 514 -13.63 32.43 -2.83
C ALA A 514 -12.20 31.84 -2.81
N TYR A 515 -11.70 31.32 -3.93
CA TYR A 515 -10.32 30.84 -4.03
C TYR A 515 -9.31 31.98 -3.87
N GLU A 516 -9.58 33.15 -4.43
CA GLU A 516 -8.70 34.32 -4.27
C GLU A 516 -8.66 34.77 -2.81
N ASP A 517 -9.81 34.86 -2.15
CA ASP A 517 -9.89 35.20 -0.72
C ASP A 517 -9.12 34.19 0.15
N ARG A 518 -9.18 32.90 -0.20
CA ARG A 518 -8.39 31.82 0.45
C ARG A 518 -6.90 31.99 0.19
N ASN A 519 -6.50 32.29 -1.05
CA ASN A 519 -5.10 32.48 -1.42
C ASN A 519 -4.47 33.66 -0.67
N VAL A 520 -5.17 34.79 -0.58
CA VAL A 520 -4.72 35.98 0.16
C VAL A 520 -4.55 35.65 1.65
N ARG A 521 -5.46 34.86 2.22
CA ARG A 521 -5.35 34.42 3.62
C ARG A 521 -4.16 33.51 3.86
N ILE A 522 -3.96 32.48 3.03
CA ILE A 522 -2.83 31.55 3.18
C ILE A 522 -1.51 32.27 2.94
N GLY A 523 -1.42 33.11 1.90
CA GLY A 523 -0.19 33.84 1.55
C GLY A 523 0.21 34.94 2.54
N SER A 524 -0.66 35.29 3.50
CA SER A 524 -0.34 36.24 4.57
C SER A 524 0.06 35.58 5.90
N MET A 525 0.02 34.25 5.98
CA MET A 525 0.48 33.52 7.17
C MET A 525 1.98 33.32 7.12
N THR A 526 2.68 33.83 8.14
CA THR A 526 4.12 33.60 8.33
C THR A 526 4.36 32.88 9.66
N ASP A 527 5.57 32.36 9.84
CA ASP A 527 5.97 31.73 11.10
C ASP A 527 5.91 32.73 12.28
N GLU A 528 6.13 34.02 12.03
CA GLU A 528 5.95 35.09 13.02
C GLU A 528 4.48 35.39 13.33
N SER A 529 3.57 35.24 12.36
CA SER A 529 2.16 35.59 12.55
C SER A 529 1.39 34.59 13.43
N VAL A 530 1.97 33.44 13.77
CA VAL A 530 1.33 32.40 14.60
C VAL A 530 2.14 32.12 15.86
N ASP A 531 1.48 31.96 17.01
CA ASP A 531 2.17 31.58 18.27
C ASP A 531 2.30 30.06 18.45
N THR A 532 1.70 29.28 17.55
CA THR A 532 1.55 27.83 17.64
C THR A 532 1.97 27.17 16.33
N PHE A 533 2.87 26.21 16.43
CA PHE A 533 3.16 25.23 15.39
C PHE A 533 2.41 23.94 15.65
N TYR A 534 2.49 22.96 14.75
CA TYR A 534 1.91 21.64 14.97
C TYR A 534 2.96 20.55 14.82
N SER A 535 2.85 19.50 15.64
CA SER A 535 3.56 18.26 15.42
C SER A 535 2.89 17.44 14.34
N CYS A 536 3.61 16.47 13.78
CA CYS A 536 3.04 15.28 13.18
C CYS A 536 3.87 14.06 13.60
N THR A 537 3.24 13.15 14.34
CA THR A 537 3.84 11.88 14.78
C THR A 537 3.28 10.67 14.01
N LEU A 538 2.56 10.90 12.90
CA LEU A 538 1.93 9.83 12.11
C LEU A 538 2.97 8.81 11.65
N CYS A 539 4.17 9.29 11.31
CA CYS A 539 5.28 8.46 10.90
C CYS A 539 5.99 7.74 12.05
N GLN A 540 5.63 7.92 13.33
CA GLN A 540 6.23 7.17 14.46
C GLN A 540 5.80 5.71 14.54
N SER A 541 4.68 5.41 13.91
CA SER A 541 4.37 4.06 13.46
C SER A 541 5.56 3.39 12.78
N PHE A 542 6.46 4.18 12.15
CA PHE A 542 7.58 3.66 11.39
C PHE A 542 8.99 4.22 11.61
N ALA A 543 9.09 5.44 12.11
CA ALA A 543 10.31 6.07 12.57
C ALA A 543 10.03 6.46 14.03
N PRO A 544 10.16 5.53 15.00
CA PRO A 544 9.58 5.67 16.33
C PRO A 544 9.97 6.95 17.08
N ASN A 545 11.15 7.48 16.78
CA ASN A 545 11.70 8.67 17.43
C ASN A 545 11.60 9.93 16.56
N HIS A 546 11.02 9.83 15.36
CA HIS A 546 10.85 10.97 14.46
C HIS A 546 9.64 11.82 14.88
N VAL A 547 9.78 13.14 14.74
CA VAL A 547 8.71 14.11 14.94
C VAL A 547 8.85 15.18 13.85
N CYS A 548 7.81 15.36 13.03
CA CYS A 548 7.72 16.53 12.15
C CYS A 548 7.20 17.73 12.95
N ILE A 549 7.83 18.90 12.79
CA ILE A 549 7.34 20.18 13.29
C ILE A 549 6.92 21.00 12.07
N ILE A 550 5.65 21.38 12.02
CA ILE A 550 5.01 21.99 10.85
C ILE A 550 4.60 23.43 11.21
N SER A 551 5.05 24.37 10.39
CA SER A 551 4.77 25.80 10.50
C SER A 551 4.11 26.32 9.21
N PRO A 552 3.55 27.54 9.19
CA PRO A 552 3.02 28.14 7.96
C PRO A 552 4.00 28.11 6.79
N GLU A 553 5.29 28.37 7.03
CA GLU A 553 6.31 28.46 5.98
C GLU A 553 7.16 27.18 5.84
N ARG A 554 7.00 26.21 6.74
CA ARG A 554 7.65 24.90 6.68
C ARG A 554 6.61 23.77 6.73
N LEU A 555 6.25 23.28 5.54
CA LEU A 555 5.36 22.13 5.38
C LEU A 555 6.01 20.85 5.94
N GLY A 556 5.18 19.84 6.22
CA GLY A 556 5.67 18.50 6.49
C GLY A 556 6.51 17.99 5.32
N LEU A 557 7.62 17.32 5.63
CA LEU A 557 8.60 16.85 4.63
C LEU A 557 8.00 15.93 3.54
N CYS A 558 6.84 15.34 3.80
CA CYS A 558 6.08 14.52 2.84
C CYS A 558 5.32 15.32 1.77
N GLY A 559 5.27 16.66 1.87
CA GLY A 559 4.49 17.53 0.98
C GLY A 559 2.97 17.49 1.22
N ALA A 560 2.47 16.49 1.93
CA ALA A 560 1.04 16.24 2.08
C ALA A 560 0.35 16.98 3.25
N TYR A 561 1.12 17.47 4.23
CA TYR A 561 0.58 18.15 5.41
C TYR A 561 1.16 19.56 5.56
N ASN A 562 0.29 20.57 5.53
CA ASN A 562 0.62 21.94 5.90
C ASN A 562 0.08 22.28 7.31
N TRP A 563 0.32 23.51 7.77
CA TRP A 563 -0.11 23.97 9.10
C TRP A 563 -1.63 23.94 9.32
N LEU A 564 -2.41 24.31 8.30
CA LEU A 564 -3.88 24.27 8.37
C LEU A 564 -4.41 22.84 8.41
N ASP A 565 -3.80 21.92 7.65
CA ASP A 565 -4.14 20.49 7.69
C ASP A 565 -3.90 19.93 9.09
N CYS A 566 -2.80 20.31 9.73
CA CYS A 566 -2.47 19.86 11.08
C CYS A 566 -3.40 20.45 12.15
N LYS A 567 -3.76 21.74 12.02
CA LYS A 567 -4.78 22.39 12.86
C LYS A 567 -6.12 21.67 12.73
N ALA A 568 -6.56 21.41 11.51
CA ALA A 568 -7.79 20.68 11.24
C ALA A 568 -7.74 19.27 11.83
N SER A 569 -6.67 18.51 11.55
CA SER A 569 -6.46 17.16 12.05
C SER A 569 -6.52 17.09 13.59
N ASN A 570 -5.89 18.03 14.29
CA ASN A 570 -5.96 18.09 15.75
C ASN A 570 -7.39 18.38 16.26
N GLN A 571 -8.14 19.26 15.60
CA GLN A 571 -9.53 19.51 15.99
C GLN A 571 -10.46 18.33 15.69
N ILE A 572 -10.22 17.60 14.59
CA ILE A 572 -10.93 16.37 14.22
C ILE A 572 -10.69 15.30 15.28
N ASN A 573 -9.42 15.10 15.65
CA ASN A 573 -8.98 14.10 16.61
C ASN A 573 -7.92 14.69 17.56
N PRO A 574 -8.33 15.18 18.74
CA PRO A 574 -7.40 15.76 19.71
C PRO A 574 -6.35 14.78 20.23
N THR A 575 -6.63 13.47 20.16
CA THR A 575 -5.69 12.39 20.50
C THR A 575 -4.89 11.89 19.30
N GLY A 576 -5.03 12.54 18.15
CA GLY A 576 -4.38 12.19 16.90
C GLY A 576 -2.89 12.54 16.86
N PRO A 577 -2.22 12.24 15.73
CA PRO A 577 -0.77 12.44 15.58
C PRO A 577 -0.37 13.92 15.46
N ASN A 578 -1.32 14.82 15.18
CA ASN A 578 -1.08 16.24 15.08
C ASN A 578 -1.41 16.92 16.40
N GLN A 579 -0.41 17.47 17.08
CA GLN A 579 -0.56 18.12 18.37
C GLN A 579 -0.09 19.58 18.29
N PRO A 580 -0.78 20.54 18.93
CA PRO A 580 -0.35 21.93 18.93
C PRO A 580 0.91 22.10 19.79
N ILE A 581 1.88 22.85 19.27
CA ILE A 581 3.13 23.20 19.94
C ILE A 581 3.17 24.71 20.09
N ARG A 582 3.06 25.22 21.32
CA ARG A 582 3.31 26.64 21.58
C ARG A 582 4.80 26.92 21.39
N LYS A 583 5.16 27.94 20.60
CA LYS A 583 6.58 28.26 20.32
C LYS A 583 7.38 28.50 21.62
N GLY A 584 6.79 29.22 22.57
CA GLY A 584 7.49 29.63 23.80
C GLY A 584 8.60 30.65 23.51
N SER A 585 9.58 30.76 24.41
CA SER A 585 10.73 31.65 24.21
C SER A 585 11.65 31.14 23.09
N SER A 586 12.09 32.03 22.21
CA SER A 586 13.13 31.72 21.23
C SER A 586 14.51 32.02 21.80
N THR A 587 15.45 31.09 21.65
CA THR A 587 16.86 31.28 22.01
C THR A 587 17.70 31.79 20.83
N ASP A 588 17.25 31.53 19.60
CA ASP A 588 17.85 32.03 18.35
C ASP A 588 16.77 32.09 17.28
N THR A 589 16.36 33.30 16.90
CA THR A 589 15.33 33.52 15.87
C THR A 589 15.84 33.30 14.45
N THR A 590 17.16 33.35 14.23
CA THR A 590 17.77 33.14 12.90
C THR A 590 17.77 31.67 12.55
N LYS A 591 18.16 30.81 13.50
CA LYS A 591 18.11 29.34 13.31
C LYS A 591 16.74 28.75 13.63
N GLY A 592 15.91 29.49 14.37
CA GLY A 592 14.58 29.07 14.77
C GLY A 592 14.59 28.04 15.90
N TYR A 593 15.37 28.28 16.95
CA TYR A 593 15.25 27.52 18.19
C TYR A 593 14.10 28.10 19.02
N PHE A 594 13.18 27.22 19.42
CA PHE A 594 12.01 27.53 20.20
C PHE A 594 11.90 26.54 21.37
N ALA A 595 11.77 27.04 22.59
CA ALA A 595 11.77 26.21 23.79
C ALA A 595 10.65 25.15 23.75
N GLY A 596 9.44 25.53 23.32
CA GLY A 596 8.33 24.59 23.24
C GLY A 596 8.48 23.54 22.12
N VAL A 597 9.19 23.88 21.04
CA VAL A 597 9.54 22.91 19.99
C VAL A 597 10.53 21.87 20.53
N ASN A 598 11.57 22.31 21.25
CA ASN A 598 12.55 21.41 21.83
C ASN A 598 11.93 20.51 22.92
N GLU A 599 11.10 21.05 23.80
CA GLU A 599 10.39 20.28 24.83
C GLU A 599 9.50 19.20 24.22
N PHE A 600 8.68 19.59 23.22
CA PHE A 600 7.81 18.64 22.54
C PHE A 600 8.61 17.58 21.77
N ALA A 601 9.64 18.00 21.02
CA ALA A 601 10.48 17.08 20.27
C ALA A 601 11.17 16.08 21.21
N ASN A 602 11.68 16.51 22.37
CA ASN A 602 12.30 15.62 23.35
C ASN A 602 11.31 14.60 23.91
N GLN A 603 10.13 15.04 24.31
CA GLN A 603 9.10 14.15 24.85
C GLN A 603 8.61 13.15 23.79
N ALA A 604 8.21 13.65 22.61
CA ALA A 604 7.62 12.84 21.57
C ALA A 604 8.63 11.93 20.85
N SER A 605 9.93 12.23 20.90
CA SER A 605 10.99 11.39 20.33
C SER A 605 11.54 10.33 21.31
N HIS A 606 10.90 10.10 22.46
CA HIS A 606 11.40 9.23 23.52
C HIS A 606 12.79 9.66 24.01
N GLN A 607 13.00 10.96 24.18
CA GLN A 607 14.25 11.59 24.64
C GLN A 607 15.44 11.46 23.69
N MET A 608 15.21 11.09 22.42
CA MET A 608 16.28 10.94 21.43
C MET A 608 16.65 12.24 20.73
N VAL A 609 15.72 13.18 20.60
CA VAL A 609 15.94 14.49 19.96
C VAL A 609 15.83 15.58 21.02
N ALA A 610 16.96 16.14 21.45
CA ALA A 610 16.98 17.18 22.48
C ALA A 610 16.63 18.57 21.95
N GLU A 611 17.12 18.90 20.75
CA GLU A 611 16.97 20.22 20.15
C GLU A 611 16.69 20.11 18.66
N VAL A 612 15.92 21.05 18.13
CA VAL A 612 15.58 21.14 16.69
C VAL A 612 15.67 22.59 16.23
N THR A 613 16.36 22.83 15.11
CA THR A 613 16.31 24.10 14.40
C THR A 613 15.23 24.08 13.31
N MET A 614 14.45 25.17 13.24
CA MET A 614 13.44 25.34 12.20
C MET A 614 14.02 25.81 10.87
N TYR A 615 15.18 26.47 10.86
CA TYR A 615 15.71 27.18 9.68
C TYR A 615 17.17 26.84 9.34
N SER A 616 17.76 25.79 9.94
CA SER A 616 19.13 25.35 9.65
C SER A 616 19.18 23.86 9.30
N ILE A 617 19.95 23.51 8.26
CA ILE A 617 20.28 22.11 7.95
C ILE A 617 21.61 21.66 8.58
N MET A 618 22.44 22.62 8.98
CA MET A 618 23.82 22.37 9.44
C MET A 618 23.91 22.07 10.93
N GLU A 619 22.90 22.47 11.71
CA GLU A 619 22.92 22.39 13.16
C GLU A 619 21.56 21.92 13.67
N ASN A 620 21.57 20.80 14.39
CA ASN A 620 20.37 20.16 14.96
C ASN A 620 19.16 20.17 13.99
N PRO A 621 19.33 19.72 12.73
CA PRO A 621 18.22 19.72 11.79
C PRO A 621 17.12 18.78 12.29
N MET A 622 15.88 19.11 11.94
CA MET A 622 14.75 18.21 12.17
C MET A 622 15.05 16.83 11.56
N THR A 623 14.77 15.78 12.32
CA THR A 623 14.93 14.39 11.85
C THR A 623 14.01 14.12 10.66
N ALA A 624 14.27 13.03 9.93
CA ALA A 624 13.45 12.60 8.80
C ALA A 624 12.98 11.15 9.01
N CYS A 625 11.75 10.84 8.58
CA CYS A 625 11.19 9.49 8.69
C CYS A 625 11.40 8.61 7.46
N GLY A 626 11.41 9.18 6.25
CA GLY A 626 11.60 8.43 5.00
C GLY A 626 10.62 8.79 3.88
N CYS A 627 9.53 9.50 4.16
CA CYS A 627 8.54 9.89 3.15
C CYS A 627 8.81 11.25 2.48
N PHE A 628 10.03 11.78 2.54
CA PHE A 628 10.37 13.08 1.97
C PHE A 628 10.30 13.08 0.44
N GLU A 629 9.73 14.15 -0.14
CA GLU A 629 9.64 14.30 -1.61
C GLU A 629 11.02 14.55 -2.24
N CYS A 630 11.87 15.31 -1.55
CA CYS A 630 13.20 15.71 -1.99
C CYS A 630 14.22 15.59 -0.84
N ILE A 631 15.50 15.45 -1.19
CA ILE A 631 16.61 15.45 -0.22
C ILE A 631 17.50 16.66 -0.49
N ALA A 632 17.74 17.47 0.54
CA ALA A 632 18.78 18.48 0.51
C ALA A 632 20.12 17.86 0.95
N MET A 633 21.16 18.01 0.13
CA MET A 633 22.50 17.53 0.43
C MET A 633 23.49 18.70 0.41
N VAL A 634 24.27 18.84 1.48
CA VAL A 634 25.33 19.84 1.56
C VAL A 634 26.50 19.34 0.71
N ILE A 635 26.98 20.18 -0.21
CA ILE A 635 28.23 19.95 -0.96
C ILE A 635 29.26 20.90 -0.34
N PRO A 636 30.22 20.39 0.46
CA PRO A 636 31.18 21.20 1.21
C PRO A 636 32.10 22.07 0.36
#